data_AF-A0AA96JX79-F1
#
_entry.id   AF-A0AA96JX79-F1
#
_cell.length_a   1.000
_cell.length_b   1.000
_cell.length_c   1.000
_cell.angle_alpha   90.00
_cell.angle_beta   90.00
_cell.angle_gamma   90.00
#
_symmetry.space_group_name_H-M   'P 1'
#
loop_
_entity.id
_entity.type
_entity.pdbx_description
1 polymer ?
#
loop_
_entity_poly.entity_id
_entity_poly.type
_entity_poly.pdbx_seq_one_letter_code
_entity_poly.pdbx_strand_id
1 'polypeptide(L)' 'MNGMNCPRCGGFQMLDQFYGLENNGSVWMYDGVRCLNCGSIEEPMREKREAIPSLRAERANQHALSVRTVAAR' A
#
# COMPACT_ATOMS: atom_id res chain seq x y z
N MET A 1 14.07 -11.81 19.51
CA MET A 1 14.54 -10.93 18.42
C MET A 1 14.49 -11.72 17.11
N ASN A 2 13.33 -11.79 16.44
CA ASN A 2 13.16 -12.56 15.18
C ASN A 2 12.89 -11.64 13.97
N GLY A 3 13.45 -10.42 13.97
CA GLY A 3 13.09 -9.38 13.00
C GLY A 3 13.84 -9.41 11.66
N MET A 4 14.80 -10.32 11.44
CA MET A 4 15.63 -10.35 10.23
C MET A 4 15.66 -11.72 9.51
N ASN A 5 14.83 -12.68 9.94
CA ASN A 5 14.80 -14.01 9.35
C ASN A 5 13.51 -14.19 8.55
N CYS A 6 13.65 -14.61 7.30
CA CYS A 6 12.55 -14.84 6.40
C CYS A 6 11.60 -15.92 6.94
N PRO A 7 10.29 -15.65 7.08
CA PRO A 7 9.33 -16.62 7.60
C PRO A 7 9.15 -17.82 6.67
N ARG A 8 9.48 -17.67 5.38
CA ARG A 8 9.37 -18.75 4.38
C ARG A 8 10.51 -19.77 4.45
N CYS A 9 11.75 -19.34 4.71
CA CYS A 9 12.92 -20.21 4.61
C CYS A 9 13.96 -20.08 5.74
N GLY A 10 13.74 -19.19 6.70
CA GLY A 10 14.68 -18.88 7.79
C GLY A 10 15.93 -18.11 7.36
N GLY A 11 16.08 -17.78 6.07
CA GLY A 11 17.23 -17.05 5.52
C GLY A 11 17.23 -15.57 5.87
N PHE A 12 18.37 -14.90 5.70
CA PHE A 12 18.54 -13.49 6.04
C PHE A 12 17.67 -12.57 5.16
N GLN A 13 17.06 -11.57 5.79
CA GLN A 13 16.28 -10.51 5.16
C GLN A 13 17.02 -9.17 5.20
N MET A 14 16.82 -8.35 4.17
CA MET A 14 17.33 -6.97 4.10
C MET A 14 16.25 -6.01 3.65
N LEU A 15 16.34 -4.76 4.12
CA LEU A 15 15.57 -3.65 3.59
C LEU A 15 16.12 -3.28 2.19
N ASP A 16 15.23 -3.10 1.23
CA ASP A 16 15.57 -2.72 -0.15
C ASP A 16 14.49 -1.81 -0.74
N GLN A 17 14.83 -1.10 -1.82
CA GLN A 17 13.91 -0.24 -2.56
C GLN A 17 13.35 -0.96 -3.79
N PHE A 18 12.03 -0.89 -3.94
CA PHE A 18 11.28 -1.53 -5.01
C PHE A 18 10.49 -0.50 -5.80
N TYR A 19 10.20 -0.86 -7.05
CA TYR A 19 9.31 -0.10 -7.93
C TYR A 19 8.00 -0.87 -8.09
N GLY A 20 6.89 -0.22 -7.80
CA GLY A 20 5.56 -0.71 -8.11
C GLY A 20 5.05 -0.09 -9.41
N LEU A 21 4.34 -0.89 -10.21
CA LEU A 21 3.63 -0.45 -11.39
C LEU A 21 2.13 -0.45 -11.10
N GLU A 22 1.45 0.64 -11.36
CA GLU A 22 -0.02 0.70 -11.38
C GLU A 22 -0.54 0.36 -12.78
N ASN A 23 -1.78 -0.17 -12.86
CA ASN A 23 -2.44 -0.49 -14.12
C ASN A 23 -2.63 0.72 -15.05
N ASN A 24 -2.53 1.94 -14.52
CA ASN A 24 -2.59 3.20 -15.27
C ASN A 24 -1.22 3.63 -15.84
N GLY A 25 -0.17 2.82 -15.68
CA GLY A 25 1.20 3.12 -16.11
C GLY A 25 2.02 3.97 -15.12
N SER A 26 1.46 4.34 -13.97
CA SER A 26 2.20 5.10 -12.95
C SER A 26 3.21 4.21 -12.23
N VAL A 27 4.43 4.73 -12.05
CA VAL A 27 5.50 4.09 -11.30
C VAL A 27 5.68 4.79 -9.96
N TRP A 28 5.90 4.03 -8.90
CA TRP A 28 6.17 4.56 -7.57
C TRP A 28 7.24 3.71 -6.87
N MET A 29 8.00 4.33 -5.97
CA MET A 29 9.03 3.65 -5.18
C MET A 29 8.53 3.36 -3.78
N TYR A 30 8.96 2.24 -3.20
CA TYR A 30 8.68 1.90 -1.81
C TYR A 30 9.79 1.08 -1.18
N ASP A 31 9.89 1.18 0.15
CA ASP A 31 10.78 0.34 0.95
C ASP A 31 10.08 -0.98 1.28
N GLY A 32 10.77 -2.09 1.03
CA GLY A 32 10.29 -3.44 1.33
C GLY A 32 11.40 -4.29 1.91
N VAL A 33 11.05 -5.49 2.38
CA VAL A 33 12.03 -6.43 2.92
C VAL A 33 12.16 -7.63 2.00
N ARG A 34 13.36 -7.90 1.48
CA ARG A 34 13.63 -9.10 0.66
C ARG A 34 14.47 -10.12 1.40
N CYS A 35 14.15 -11.39 1.20
CA CYS A 35 15.01 -12.50 1.59
C CYS A 35 16.10 -12.72 0.53
N LEU A 36 17.37 -12.66 0.96
CA LEU A 36 18.52 -12.92 0.08
C LEU A 36 18.64 -14.39 -0.36
N ASN A 37 18.01 -15.30 0.37
CA ASN A 37 18.11 -16.73 0.11
C ASN A 37 17.03 -17.24 -0.86
N CYS A 38 15.77 -16.86 -0.64
CA CYS A 38 14.64 -17.38 -1.44
C CYS A 38 13.91 -16.35 -2.30
N GLY A 39 14.29 -15.07 -2.22
CA GLY A 39 13.66 -14.00 -2.99
C GLY A 39 12.26 -13.58 -2.52
N SER A 40 11.76 -14.11 -1.40
CA SER A 40 10.51 -13.65 -0.79
C SER A 40 10.57 -12.16 -0.47
N ILE A 41 9.54 -11.40 -0.85
CA ILE A 41 9.42 -9.97 -0.56
C ILE A 41 8.22 -9.77 0.37
N GLU A 42 8.42 -9.03 1.45
CA GLU A 42 7.37 -8.56 2.34
C GLU A 42 7.19 -7.05 2.16
N GLU A 43 5.95 -6.65 1.90
CA GLU A 43 5.56 -5.26 1.70
C GLU A 43 4.89 -4.70 2.95
N PRO A 44 5.61 -3.98 3.83
CA PRO A 44 5.01 -3.42 5.05
C PRO A 44 3.97 -2.31 4.77
N MET A 45 3.89 -1.77 3.54
CA MET A 45 2.98 -0.68 3.17
C MET A 45 1.79 -1.08 2.30
N ARG A 46 1.61 -2.37 1.96
CA ARG A 46 0.52 -2.82 1.07
C ARG A 46 -0.87 -2.43 1.60
N GLU A 47 -1.08 -2.52 2.91
CA GLU A 47 -2.35 -2.19 3.57
C GLU A 47 -2.73 -0.70 3.48
N LYS A 48 -1.76 0.22 3.42
CA LYS A 48 -2.06 1.65 3.28
C LYS A 48 -2.59 2.01 1.89
N ARG A 49 -2.34 1.19 0.87
CA ARG A 49 -2.79 1.43 -0.51
C ARG A 49 -4.25 1.06 -0.74
N GLU A 50 -4.75 -0.03 -0.15
CA GLU A 50 -6.16 -0.43 -0.29
C GLU A 50 -7.12 0.55 0.43
N ALA A 51 -6.64 1.28 1.44
CA ALA A 51 -7.43 2.29 2.16
C ALA A 51 -7.61 3.61 1.40
N ILE A 52 -6.73 3.97 0.47
CA ILE A 52 -6.78 5.30 -0.20
C ILE A 52 -7.97 5.42 -1.17
N PRO A 53 -8.29 4.39 -2.00
CA PRO A 53 -9.47 4.40 -2.85
C PRO A 53 -10.78 4.53 -2.07
N SER A 54 -10.94 3.82 -0.95
CA SER A 54 -12.15 3.89 -0.12
C SER A 54 -12.32 5.27 0.53
N LEU A 55 -11.24 5.85 1.06
CA LEU A 55 -11.26 7.20 1.64
C LEU A 55 -11.59 8.28 0.61
N ARG A 56 -11.13 8.15 -0.65
CA ARG A 56 -11.52 9.08 -1.73
C ARG A 56 -13.00 8.94 -2.09
N ALA A 57 -13.52 7.71 -2.17
CA ALA A 57 -14.92 7.45 -2.48
C ALA A 57 -15.87 7.97 -1.38
N GLU A 58 -15.53 7.78 -0.11
CA GLU A 58 -16.29 8.29 1.03
C GLU A 58 -16.35 9.82 1.04
N ARG A 59 -15.21 10.47 0.81
CA ARG A 59 -15.13 11.94 0.78
C ARG A 59 -15.90 12.54 -0.39
N ALA A 60 -15.90 11.88 -1.56
CA ALA A 60 -16.72 12.28 -2.70
C ALA A 60 -18.23 12.15 -2.39
N ASN A 61 -18.64 11.08 -1.72
CA ASN A 61 -20.03 10.89 -1.31
C ASN A 61 -20.49 11.91 -0.26
N GLN A 62 -19.64 12.29 0.70
CA GLN A 62 -19.94 13.34 1.68
C GLN A 62 -20.11 14.72 1.02
N HIS A 63 -19.26 15.07 0.06
CA HIS A 63 -19.42 16.31 -0.71
C HIS A 63 -20.73 16.30 -1.53
N ALA A 64 -21.08 15.19 -2.17
CA ALA A 64 -22.33 15.08 -2.93
C ALA A 64 -23.59 15.22 -2.05
N LEU A 65 -23.54 14.69 -0.82
CA LEU A 65 -24.60 14.84 0.18
C LEU A 65 -24.73 16.28 0.69
N SER A 66 -23.59 16.95 0.94
CA SER A 66 -23.56 18.35 1.39
C SER A 66 -24.11 19.34 0.36
N VAL A 67 -23.87 19.12 -0.94
CA VAL A 67 -24.36 20.02 -2.00
C VAL A 67 -25.88 19.92 -2.16
N ARG A 68 -26.45 18.73 -1.98
CA ARG A 68 -27.91 18.51 -2.08
C ARG A 68 -28.70 19.18 -0.96
N THR A 69 -28.17 19.24 0.26
CA THR A 69 -28.83 19.91 1.40
C THR A 69 -28.83 21.43 1.29
N VAL A 70 -27.85 22.03 0.60
CA VAL A 70 -27.80 23.48 0.37
C VAL A 70 -28.74 23.89 -0.77
N ALA A 71 -28.92 23.06 -1.79
CA ALA A 71 -29.80 23.34 -2.94
C ALA A 71 -31.31 23.13 -2.66
N ALA A 72 -31.68 22.58 -1.49
CA ALA A 72 -33.06 22.32 -1.09
C ALA A 72 -33.63 23.38 -0.11
N ARG A 73 -32.96 24.53 0.03
CA ARG A 73 -33.41 25.72 0.77
C ARG A 73 -33.63 26.87 -0.19
#